data_AF-A0A4V1AES2-F1
#
_entry.id   AF-A0A4V1AES2-F1
#
_cell.length_a   1.000
_cell.length_b   1.000
_cell.length_c   1.000
_cell.angle_alpha   90.00
_cell.angle_beta   90.00
_cell.angle_gamma   90.00
#
_symmetry.space_group_name_H-M   'P 1'
#
loop_
_entity.id
_entity.type
_entity.pdbx_description
1 polymer ?
#
loop_
_entity_poly.entity_id
_entity_poly.type
_entity_poly.pdbx_seq_one_letter_code
_entity_poly.pdbx_strand_id
1 'polypeptide(L)' 'MISALFKRNSVYVSTIFAGAFAFQAFFDVGVTKWYEAHNRGKLWKDVKGKFLEGGDEEEEDDE' A
#
# COMPACT_ATOMS: atom_id res chain seq x y z
N MET A 1 17.55 -22.35 -16.07
CA MET A 1 16.95 -21.60 -14.93
C MET A 1 15.66 -22.28 -14.47
N ILE A 2 14.61 -22.36 -15.30
CA ILE A 2 13.33 -23.01 -14.98
C ILE A 2 13.52 -24.47 -14.50
N SER A 3 14.27 -25.30 -15.25
CA SER A 3 14.51 -26.70 -14.86
C SER A 3 15.32 -26.89 -13.57
N ALA A 4 16.02 -25.87 -13.07
CA ALA A 4 16.76 -25.96 -11.80
C ALA A 4 15.83 -25.70 -10.59
N LEU A 5 14.80 -24.87 -10.79
CA LEU A 5 13.84 -24.49 -9.74
C LEU A 5 12.71 -25.52 -9.59
N PHE A 6 12.32 -26.21 -10.67
CA PHE A 6 11.11 -27.05 -10.70
C PHE A 6 11.36 -28.56 -10.78
N LYS A 7 12.62 -29.04 -10.86
CA LYS A 7 12.93 -30.48 -11.08
C LYS A 7 13.06 -31.30 -9.80
N ARG A 8 13.25 -30.68 -8.62
CA ARG A 8 13.24 -31.35 -7.31
C ARG A 8 12.06 -30.85 -6.47
N ASN A 9 11.18 -31.76 -6.08
CA ASN A 9 10.00 -31.45 -5.27
C ASN A 9 10.37 -30.74 -3.94
N SER A 10 11.54 -31.04 -3.38
CA SER A 10 12.05 -30.41 -2.14
C SER A 10 12.46 -28.95 -2.29
N VAL A 11 12.75 -28.49 -3.51
CA VAL A 11 13.13 -27.08 -3.80
C VAL A 11 11.90 -26.27 -4.22
N TYR A 12 10.83 -26.94 -4.63
CA TYR A 12 9.61 -26.32 -5.12
C TYR A 12 8.94 -25.45 -4.04
N VAL A 13 8.60 -26.04 -2.89
CA VAL A 13 7.86 -25.34 -1.83
C VAL A 13 8.65 -24.15 -1.26
N SER A 14 9.94 -24.32 -1.03
CA SER A 14 10.80 -23.24 -0.53
C SER A 14 10.95 -22.10 -1.53
N THR A 15 11.05 -22.41 -2.83
CA THR A 15 11.06 -21.40 -3.89
C THR A 15 9.74 -20.63 -3.96
N ILE A 16 8.60 -21.32 -3.85
CA ILE A 16 7.28 -20.67 -3.83
C ILE A 16 7.14 -19.76 -2.61
N PHE A 17 7.54 -20.20 -1.41
CA PHE A 17 7.47 -19.36 -0.21
C PHE A 17 8.39 -18.14 -0.30
N ALA A 18 9.65 -18.32 -0.71
CA ALA A 18 10.56 -17.20 -0.91
C ALA A 18 10.00 -16.20 -1.94
N GLY A 19 9.45 -16.70 -3.04
CA GLY A 19 8.78 -15.89 -4.05
C GLY A 19 7.56 -15.16 -3.52
N ALA A 20 6.72 -15.82 -2.72
CA ALA A 20 5.52 -15.24 -2.13
C ALA A 20 5.84 -14.08 -1.17
N PHE A 21 6.81 -14.25 -0.27
CA PHE A 21 7.21 -13.19 0.65
C PHE A 21 7.80 -11.98 -0.07
N ALA A 22 8.68 -12.21 -1.05
CA ALA A 22 9.23 -11.13 -1.86
C ALA A 22 8.12 -10.43 -2.65
N PHE A 23 7.27 -11.20 -3.35
CA PHE A 23 6.17 -10.66 -4.15
C PHE A 23 5.20 -9.83 -3.31
N GLN A 24 4.80 -10.33 -2.13
CA GLN A 24 3.87 -9.62 -1.25
C GLN A 24 4.37 -8.21 -0.92
N ALA A 25 5.63 -8.06 -0.51
CA ALA A 25 6.19 -6.76 -0.15
C ALA A 25 6.22 -5.78 -1.33
N PHE A 26 6.64 -6.23 -2.51
CA PHE A 26 6.67 -5.37 -3.71
C PHE A 26 5.28 -5.04 -4.23
N PHE A 27 4.38 -6.02 -4.23
CA PHE A 27 3.02 -5.86 -4.74
C PHE A 27 2.20 -4.92 -3.87
N ASP A 28 2.27 -5.07 -2.54
CA ASP A 28 1.57 -4.21 -1.59
C ASP A 28 1.96 -2.73 -1.76
N VAL A 29 3.27 -2.44 -1.77
CA VAL A 29 3.77 -1.08 -1.99
C VAL A 29 3.39 -0.55 -3.37
N GLY A 30 3.53 -1.38 -4.41
CA GLY A 30 3.27 -0.98 -5.79
C GLY A 30 1.81 -0.61 -6.01
N VAL A 31 0.89 -1.49 -5.59
CA VAL A 31 -0.56 -1.27 -5.73
C VAL A 31 -1.04 -0.14 -4.83
N THR A 32 -0.54 -0.03 -3.60
CA THR A 32 -0.87 1.09 -2.70
C THR A 32 -0.48 2.41 -3.33
N LYS A 33 0.74 2.56 -3.84
CA LYS A 33 1.18 3.79 -4.53
C LYS A 33 0.32 4.12 -5.73
N TRP A 34 -0.01 3.12 -6.55
CA TRP A 34 -0.89 3.32 -7.70
C TRP A 34 -2.28 3.79 -7.26
N TYR A 35 -2.87 3.13 -6.26
CA TYR A 35 -4.18 3.45 -5.72
C TYR A 35 -4.24 4.87 -5.16
N GLU A 36 -3.24 5.26 -4.38
CA GLU A 36 -3.14 6.61 -3.83
C GLU A 36 -2.95 7.68 -4.91
N ALA A 37 -2.12 7.40 -5.91
CA ALA A 37 -1.94 8.31 -7.04
C ALA A 37 -3.23 8.49 -7.85
N HIS A 38 -3.98 7.40 -8.05
CA HIS A 38 -5.25 7.41 -8.76
C HIS A 38 -6.36 8.15 -7.98
N ASN A 39 -6.36 8.06 -6.66
CA ASN A 39 -7.38 8.65 -5.79
C ASN A 39 -6.94 9.97 -5.13
N ARG A 40 -5.87 10.59 -5.62
CA ARG A 40 -5.32 11.83 -5.07
C ARG A 40 -6.39 12.90 -4.92
N GLY A 41 -6.43 13.54 -3.75
CA GLY A 41 -7.41 14.59 -3.41
C GLY A 41 -8.75 14.06 -2.91
N LYS A 42 -8.96 12.73 -2.93
CA LYS A 42 -10.16 12.08 -2.36
C LYS A 42 -9.85 11.32 -1.08
N LEU A 43 -8.60 10.94 -0.85
CA LEU A 43 -8.21 10.18 0.35
C LEU A 43 -8.30 11.09 1.58
N TRP A 44 -8.70 10.54 2.72
CA TRP A 44 -8.76 11.27 4.00
C TRP A 44 -7.44 12.00 4.29
N LYS A 45 -6.30 11.33 4.06
CA LYS A 45 -4.97 11.93 4.25
C LYS A 45 -4.73 13.21 3.43
N ASP A 46 -5.42 13.37 2.30
CA ASP A 46 -5.31 14.53 1.41
C ASP A 46 -6.29 15.65 1.80
N VAL A 47 -7.43 15.31 2.42
CA VAL A 47 -8.52 16.27 2.71
C VAL A 47 -8.62 16.67 4.19
N LYS A 48 -8.02 15.89 5.10
CA LYS A 48 -8.16 16.07 6.55
C LYS A 48 -7.73 17.45 7.05
N GLY A 49 -6.75 18.10 6.42
CA GLY A 49 -6.28 19.43 6.81
C GLY A 49 -7.42 20.44 6.83
N LYS A 50 -8.30 20.38 5.83
CA LYS A 50 -9.47 21.28 5.72
C LYS A 50 -10.46 21.15 6.87
N PHE A 51 -10.56 19.97 7.48
CA PHE A 51 -11.52 19.70 8.55
C PHE A 51 -10.91 19.85 9.94
N LEU A 52 -9.60 19.64 10.06
CA LEU A 52 -8.89 19.78 11.32
C LEU A 52 -8.41 21.21 11.56
N GLU A 53 -8.09 21.98 10.50
CA GLU A 53 -7.80 23.41 10.59
C GLU A 53 -9.09 24.25 10.61
N GLY A 54 -10.11 23.87 9.83
CA GLY A 54 -11.42 24.53 9.84
C GLY A 54 -12.23 24.32 11.12
N GLY A 55 -11.86 23.35 11.97
CA GLY A 55 -12.44 23.19 13.30
C GLY A 55 -11.95 24.22 14.32
N ASP A 56 -10.76 24.80 14.10
CA ASP A 56 -10.22 25.88 14.96
C ASP A 56 -10.77 27.26 14.53
N GLU A 57 -11.11 27.46 13.25
CA GLU A 57 -11.68 28.72 12.74
C GLU A 57 -13.21 28.83 12.97
N GLU A 58 -13.93 27.71 13.12
CA GLU A 58 -15.37 27.72 13.42
C GLU A 58 -15.69 27.91 14.92
N GLU A 59 -14.71 27.75 15.84
CA GLU A 59 -14.89 28.03 17.29
C GLU A 59 -14.64 29.51 17.67
N GLU A 60 -13.99 30.32 16.82
CA GLU A 60 -13.72 31.75 17.12
C GLU A 60 -14.87 32.72 16.72
N ASP A 61 -15.90 32.28 15.99
CA ASP A 61 -17.02 33.15 15.54
C ASP A 61 -18.27 33.06 16.45
N ASP A 62 -18.21 32.26 17.54
CA ASP A 62 -19.30 32.02 18.50
C ASP A 62 -19.06 32.62 19.92
N GLU A 63 -18.06 33.52 20.10
CA GLU A 63 -17.88 34.35 21.33
C GLU A 63 -18.28 35.83 21.16
#